data_AF-W2ZXK7-F1
#
_entry.id   AF-W2ZXK7-F1
#
_cell.length_a   1.000
_cell.length_b   1.000
_cell.length_c   1.000
_cell.angle_alpha   90.00
_cell.angle_beta   90.00
_cell.angle_gamma   90.00
#
_symmetry.space_group_name_H-M   'P 1'
#
loop_
_entity.id
_entity.type
_entity.pdbx_description
1 polymer ?
#
loop_
_entity_poly.entity_id
_entity_poly.type
_entity_poly.pdbx_seq_one_letter_code
_entity_poly.pdbx_strand_id
1 'polypeptide(L)'
;MFSPIALSSIVSFVALISVVNGHGYLEEPSPSWEDSPNPEWVINVDNYWDIGSGGDQCGLFKTMAEEKNVTVKDVVLDMVGAGKECGHTLADGTRQPIPSDGLAKWLGNGGGGFTHVGPCEIYLDDKMVLHGDNCEDEYPGGDVGSTVTSDMPVDYSSCTEDCTLTIYWLAFQNANWQAYINCVPLTGSGSTTTSTSTPESSVTSSSTAAEAETTEVPSTDAPSTETQTTDAPETEAPIATTEATAALSTTDAQLTVAPSTETDTKCNARARRLHQKSTTD
;
A
#
# COMPACT_ATOMS: atom_id res chain seq x y z
N MET A 1 -41.89 -12.24 -52.75
CA MET A 1 -41.92 -12.10 -51.28
C MET A 1 -40.48 -12.23 -50.81
N PHE A 2 -39.84 -11.11 -50.48
CA PHE A 2 -38.45 -11.09 -50.01
C PHE A 2 -38.45 -11.08 -48.49
N SER A 3 -37.76 -12.05 -47.88
CA SER A 3 -37.64 -12.16 -46.42
C SER A 3 -36.49 -11.27 -45.94
N PRO A 4 -36.67 -10.40 -44.93
CA PRO A 4 -35.58 -9.63 -44.37
C PRO A 4 -34.83 -10.49 -43.34
N ILE A 5 -33.50 -10.58 -43.50
CA ILE A 5 -32.60 -11.15 -42.49
C ILE A 5 -32.28 -10.02 -41.51
N ALA A 6 -32.77 -10.14 -40.28
CA ALA A 6 -32.41 -9.26 -39.19
C ALA A 6 -31.04 -9.69 -38.64
N LEU A 7 -30.01 -8.88 -38.85
CA LEU A 7 -28.70 -9.02 -38.20
C LEU A 7 -28.82 -8.43 -36.78
N SER A 8 -28.84 -9.30 -35.78
CA SER A 8 -28.76 -8.91 -34.37
C SER A 8 -27.29 -8.76 -33.98
N SER A 9 -26.85 -7.51 -33.78
CA SER A 9 -25.51 -7.21 -33.27
C SER A 9 -25.51 -7.33 -31.74
N ILE A 10 -24.92 -8.41 -31.23
CA ILE A 10 -24.61 -8.54 -29.80
C ILE A 10 -23.30 -7.78 -29.55
N VAL A 11 -23.37 -6.67 -28.84
CA VAL A 11 -22.19 -5.96 -28.31
C VAL A 11 -21.82 -6.63 -27.00
N SER A 12 -20.81 -7.49 -27.01
CA SER A 12 -20.22 -8.06 -25.80
C SER A 12 -19.36 -7.01 -25.09
N PHE A 13 -19.88 -6.42 -24.02
CA PHE A 13 -19.09 -5.61 -23.09
C PHE A 13 -18.18 -6.55 -22.27
N VAL A 14 -16.90 -6.64 -22.63
CA VAL A 14 -15.90 -7.30 -21.80
C VAL A 14 -15.46 -6.30 -20.74
N ALA A 15 -15.99 -6.46 -19.52
CA ALA A 15 -15.47 -5.74 -18.36
C ALA A 15 -14.08 -6.28 -18.04
N LEU A 16 -13.04 -5.51 -18.39
CA LEU A 16 -11.69 -5.71 -17.86
C LEU A 16 -11.72 -5.28 -16.39
N ILE A 17 -12.07 -6.21 -15.51
CA ILE A 17 -11.78 -6.05 -14.09
C ILE A 17 -10.26 -6.09 -13.93
N SER A 18 -9.65 -4.92 -13.80
CA SER A 18 -8.27 -4.81 -13.33
C SER A 18 -8.25 -5.41 -11.92
N VAL A 19 -7.81 -6.65 -11.82
CA VAL A 19 -7.45 -7.24 -10.53
C VAL A 19 -6.30 -6.40 -9.99
N VAL A 20 -6.60 -5.52 -9.04
CA VAL A 20 -5.59 -4.78 -8.30
C VAL A 20 -4.84 -5.83 -7.49
N ASN A 21 -3.64 -6.13 -7.97
CA ASN A 21 -2.70 -7.00 -7.31
C ASN A 21 -2.14 -6.15 -6.18
N GLY A 22 -2.72 -6.20 -4.98
CA GLY A 22 -2.30 -5.30 -3.91
C GLY A 22 -0.96 -5.72 -3.35
N HIS A 23 0.11 -5.15 -3.90
CA HIS A 23 1.46 -5.38 -3.40
C HIS A 23 2.06 -4.03 -3.13
N GLY A 24 3.25 -3.98 -2.54
CA GLY A 24 3.90 -2.71 -2.32
C GLY A 24 5.14 -2.84 -1.47
N TYR A 25 5.79 -1.70 -1.31
CA TYR A 25 7.01 -1.59 -0.55
C TYR A 25 7.18 -0.15 -0.07
N LEU A 26 8.11 0.04 0.86
CA LEU A 26 8.58 1.38 1.21
C LEU A 26 9.41 1.96 0.06
N GLU A 27 8.87 2.96 -0.61
CA GLU A 27 9.61 3.76 -1.59
C GLU A 27 10.65 4.65 -0.88
N GLU A 28 10.27 5.22 0.27
CA GLU A 28 11.15 6.02 1.11
C GLU A 28 10.89 5.74 2.61
N PRO A 29 11.91 5.44 3.43
CA PRO A 29 13.27 5.07 3.01
C PRO A 29 13.26 3.70 2.32
N SER A 30 14.05 3.53 1.25
CA SER A 30 13.97 2.33 0.41
C SER A 30 14.71 1.12 1.02
N PRO A 31 14.10 -0.09 1.06
CA PRO A 31 14.75 -1.29 1.56
C PRO A 31 15.80 -1.85 0.59
N SER A 32 16.67 -2.71 1.11
CA SER A 32 17.54 -3.56 0.29
C SER A 32 16.91 -4.94 0.10
N TRP A 33 17.23 -5.57 -1.04
CA TRP A 33 16.74 -6.87 -1.46
C TRP A 33 17.92 -7.80 -1.76
N GLU A 34 17.75 -9.11 -1.64
CA GLU A 34 18.83 -10.09 -1.89
C GLU A 34 19.26 -10.10 -3.36
N ASP A 35 18.30 -10.25 -4.28
CA ASP A 35 18.55 -10.30 -5.73
C ASP A 35 17.92 -9.10 -6.46
N SER A 36 16.61 -8.93 -6.33
CA SER A 36 15.83 -7.89 -7.01
C SER A 36 14.65 -7.44 -6.15
N PRO A 37 14.10 -6.23 -6.37
CA PRO A 37 12.89 -5.77 -5.68
C PRO A 37 11.76 -6.81 -5.75
N ASN A 38 11.17 -7.11 -4.60
CA ASN A 38 10.11 -8.11 -4.47
C ASN A 38 8.94 -7.54 -3.63
N PRO A 39 8.03 -6.77 -4.24
CA PRO A 39 6.96 -6.10 -3.50
C PRO A 39 5.83 -7.04 -3.06
N GLU A 40 5.92 -8.34 -3.32
CA GLU A 40 4.89 -9.35 -3.00
C GLU A 40 4.63 -9.48 -1.49
N TRP A 41 3.46 -10.01 -1.13
CA TRP A 41 3.20 -10.39 0.25
C TRP A 41 4.18 -11.48 0.73
N VAL A 42 4.43 -11.51 2.03
CA VAL A 42 5.23 -12.57 2.67
C VAL A 42 4.41 -13.86 2.75
N ILE A 43 3.13 -13.74 3.09
CA ILE A 43 2.16 -14.84 3.11
C ILE A 43 0.77 -14.34 2.73
N ASN A 44 -0.02 -15.22 2.12
CA ASN A 44 -1.45 -15.03 1.86
C ASN A 44 -2.20 -16.25 2.41
N VAL A 45 -3.11 -16.03 3.35
CA VAL A 45 -3.91 -17.09 4.00
C VAL A 45 -5.40 -16.78 3.92
N ASP A 46 -6.21 -17.82 3.90
CA ASP A 46 -7.67 -17.67 3.97
C ASP A 46 -8.08 -17.40 5.42
N ASN A 47 -8.61 -16.20 5.66
CA ASN A 47 -9.42 -15.81 6.81
C ASN A 47 -8.85 -16.25 8.18
N TYR A 48 -7.69 -15.71 8.55
CA TYR A 48 -6.87 -16.17 9.69
C TYR A 48 -7.64 -16.30 11.01
N TRP A 49 -8.53 -15.34 11.31
CA TRP A 49 -9.35 -15.30 12.53
C TRP A 49 -10.85 -15.47 12.30
N ASP A 50 -11.25 -15.95 11.13
CA ASP A 50 -12.66 -16.10 10.75
C ASP A 50 -13.52 -14.82 10.88
N ILE A 51 -12.98 -13.66 10.51
CA ILE A 51 -13.70 -12.37 10.57
C ILE A 51 -14.56 -12.08 9.34
N GLY A 52 -14.57 -12.97 8.35
CA GLY A 52 -15.39 -12.88 7.15
C GLY A 52 -14.64 -12.42 5.90
N SER A 53 -15.39 -12.05 4.87
CA SER A 53 -14.87 -11.76 3.52
C SER A 53 -15.28 -10.39 2.97
N GLY A 54 -15.74 -9.49 3.85
CA GLY A 54 -16.18 -8.14 3.48
C GLY A 54 -16.81 -7.42 4.67
N GLY A 55 -17.32 -6.21 4.44
CA GLY A 55 -17.80 -5.33 5.51
C GLY A 55 -16.64 -4.63 6.23
N ASP A 56 -16.83 -4.32 7.50
CA ASP A 56 -15.81 -3.63 8.32
C ASP A 56 -14.79 -4.62 8.90
N GLN A 57 -13.94 -5.18 8.04
CA GLN A 57 -12.91 -6.13 8.46
C GLN A 57 -11.85 -5.48 9.37
N CYS A 58 -11.52 -4.20 9.15
CA CYS A 58 -10.60 -3.46 10.02
C CYS A 58 -11.14 -3.30 11.44
N GLY A 59 -12.41 -2.90 11.62
CA GLY A 59 -13.04 -2.79 12.93
C GLY A 59 -13.18 -4.15 13.64
N LEU A 60 -13.49 -5.22 12.90
CA LEU A 60 -13.51 -6.58 13.44
C LEU A 60 -12.12 -7.05 13.89
N PHE A 61 -11.09 -6.81 13.07
CA PHE A 61 -9.71 -7.10 13.43
C PHE A 61 -9.32 -6.36 14.71
N LYS A 62 -9.57 -5.05 14.78
CA LYS A 62 -9.28 -4.22 15.94
C LYS A 62 -9.89 -4.79 17.22
N THR A 63 -11.19 -5.10 17.17
CA THR A 63 -11.91 -5.69 18.31
C THR A 63 -11.24 -7.00 18.75
N MET A 64 -10.92 -7.88 17.80
CA MET A 64 -10.28 -9.17 18.09
C MET A 64 -8.85 -9.04 18.61
N ALA A 65 -8.08 -8.08 18.09
CA ALA A 65 -6.71 -7.79 18.53
C ALA A 65 -6.71 -7.25 19.97
N GLU A 66 -7.65 -6.37 20.32
CA GLU A 66 -7.86 -5.90 21.69
C GLU A 66 -8.25 -7.05 22.64
N GLU A 67 -9.21 -7.90 22.25
CA GLU A 67 -9.64 -9.06 23.06
C GLU A 67 -8.50 -10.06 23.30
N LYS A 68 -7.64 -10.24 22.30
CA LYS A 68 -6.47 -11.14 22.38
C LYS A 68 -5.24 -10.48 22.99
N ASN A 69 -5.26 -9.16 23.19
CA ASN A 69 -4.14 -8.34 23.63
C ASN A 69 -2.88 -8.56 22.76
N VAL A 70 -3.03 -8.37 21.45
CA VAL A 70 -1.96 -8.50 20.44
C VAL A 70 -1.94 -7.28 19.51
N THR A 71 -0.77 -6.97 18.95
CA THR A 71 -0.55 -5.90 17.96
C THR A 71 -0.66 -6.42 16.52
N VAL A 72 -0.68 -5.54 15.52
CA VAL A 72 -0.59 -5.95 14.10
C VAL A 72 0.71 -6.70 13.86
N LYS A 73 1.83 -6.20 14.40
CA LYS A 73 3.13 -6.88 14.36
C LYS A 73 3.05 -8.31 14.89
N ASP A 74 2.42 -8.54 16.05
CA ASP A 74 2.30 -9.88 16.63
C ASP A 74 1.55 -10.84 15.71
N VAL A 75 0.43 -10.38 15.14
CA VAL A 75 -0.39 -11.20 14.22
C VAL A 75 0.35 -11.49 12.93
N VAL A 76 0.99 -10.48 12.33
CA VAL A 76 1.75 -10.64 11.10
C VAL A 76 2.92 -11.61 11.31
N LEU A 77 3.68 -11.48 12.40
CA LEU A 77 4.81 -12.37 12.71
C LEU A 77 4.36 -13.82 12.99
N ASP A 78 3.23 -14.00 13.67
CA ASP A 78 2.62 -15.32 13.90
C ASP A 78 2.19 -15.97 12.57
N MET A 79 1.59 -15.20 11.65
CA MET A 79 1.18 -15.68 10.34
C MET A 79 2.36 -16.09 9.45
N VAL A 80 3.43 -15.30 9.39
CA VAL A 80 4.57 -15.57 8.49
C VAL A 80 5.52 -16.64 9.04
N GLY A 81 5.57 -16.79 10.37
CA GLY A 81 6.45 -17.71 11.07
C GLY A 81 7.90 -17.20 11.19
N ALA A 82 8.72 -17.97 11.92
CA ALA A 82 10.09 -17.60 12.25
C ALA A 82 11.01 -17.50 11.01
N GLY A 83 11.97 -16.57 11.05
CA GLY A 83 12.93 -16.35 9.97
C GLY A 83 12.40 -15.49 8.82
N LYS A 84 11.27 -14.82 9.02
CA LYS A 84 10.60 -13.91 8.07
C LYS A 84 10.33 -12.54 8.66
N GLU A 85 11.09 -12.15 9.69
CA GLU A 85 10.93 -10.91 10.44
C GLU A 85 11.17 -9.66 9.56
N CYS A 86 11.84 -9.80 8.42
CA CYS A 86 12.01 -8.74 7.41
C CYS A 86 11.33 -9.06 6.07
N GLY A 87 10.43 -10.05 6.05
CA GLY A 87 9.73 -10.46 4.83
C GLY A 87 10.69 -10.83 3.71
N HIS A 88 10.65 -10.06 2.63
CA HIS A 88 11.50 -10.21 1.44
C HIS A 88 12.69 -9.24 1.41
N THR A 89 12.83 -8.39 2.43
CA THR A 89 13.88 -7.35 2.53
C THR A 89 15.01 -7.79 3.47
N LEU A 90 16.16 -7.11 3.38
CA LEU A 90 17.34 -7.45 4.17
C LEU A 90 17.43 -6.66 5.48
N ALA A 91 17.54 -7.37 6.60
CA ALA A 91 17.77 -6.79 7.93
C ALA A 91 19.14 -6.07 8.03
N ASP A 92 20.14 -6.55 7.29
CA ASP A 92 21.51 -6.03 7.25
C ASP A 92 21.85 -5.38 5.90
N GLY A 93 20.84 -4.83 5.24
CA GLY A 93 20.96 -4.11 3.98
C GLY A 93 21.72 -2.78 4.04
N THR A 94 21.73 -2.08 2.91
CA THR A 94 22.31 -0.74 2.81
C THR A 94 21.51 0.24 3.65
N ARG A 95 22.18 0.88 4.61
CA ARG A 95 21.56 1.89 5.48
C ARG A 95 21.11 3.11 4.67
N GLN A 96 19.87 3.54 4.92
CA GLN A 96 19.31 4.78 4.39
C GLN A 96 19.47 5.92 5.40
N PRO A 97 19.54 7.18 4.97
CA PRO A 97 19.37 8.32 5.87
C PRO A 97 17.92 8.37 6.40
N ILE A 98 17.71 8.97 7.57
CA ILE A 98 16.37 9.33 8.05
C ILE A 98 15.76 10.35 7.07
N PRO A 99 14.53 10.12 6.56
CA PRO A 99 13.85 11.06 5.66
C PRO A 99 13.70 12.45 6.28
N SER A 100 14.12 13.47 5.56
CA SER A 100 14.16 14.85 6.09
C SER A 100 12.79 15.49 6.29
N ASP A 101 11.77 14.95 5.61
CA ASP A 101 10.36 15.35 5.74
C ASP A 101 9.64 14.57 6.87
N GLY A 102 10.31 13.62 7.52
CA GLY A 102 9.74 12.81 8.60
C GLY A 102 8.71 11.78 8.12
N LEU A 103 8.70 11.44 6.83
CA LEU A 103 7.74 10.51 6.25
C LEU A 103 8.33 9.12 6.03
N ALA A 104 7.50 8.09 6.11
CA ALA A 104 7.69 6.81 5.46
C ALA A 104 6.65 6.69 4.34
N LYS A 105 7.08 6.40 3.12
CA LYS A 105 6.25 6.47 1.91
C LYS A 105 6.06 5.07 1.35
N TRP A 106 4.83 4.59 1.40
CA TRP A 106 4.47 3.30 0.84
C TRP A 106 4.00 3.46 -0.61
N LEU A 107 4.54 2.65 -1.51
CA LEU A 107 4.12 2.60 -2.92
C LEU A 107 3.55 1.23 -3.25
N GLY A 108 2.31 1.23 -3.75
CA GLY A 108 1.68 0.03 -4.28
C GLY A 108 2.36 -0.49 -5.55
N ASN A 109 2.45 -1.81 -5.70
CA ASN A 109 2.86 -2.47 -6.95
C ASN A 109 1.73 -2.36 -7.96
N GLY A 110 1.86 -1.40 -8.87
CA GLY A 110 0.78 -0.93 -9.70
C GLY A 110 0.46 0.54 -9.49
N GLY A 111 1.08 1.21 -8.51
CA GLY A 111 0.89 2.63 -8.17
C GLY A 111 -0.21 2.86 -7.12
N GLY A 112 -0.19 4.04 -6.49
CA GLY A 112 -1.33 4.50 -5.68
C GLY A 112 -1.36 4.13 -4.20
N GLY A 113 -0.21 3.81 -3.59
CA GLY A 113 -0.12 3.58 -2.13
C GLY A 113 -0.70 2.24 -1.65
N PHE A 114 -1.36 2.23 -0.50
CA PHE A 114 -2.07 1.04 0.00
C PHE A 114 -3.25 0.72 -0.91
N THR A 115 -3.37 -0.54 -1.30
CA THR A 115 -4.29 -0.99 -2.37
C THR A 115 -5.41 -1.89 -1.85
N HIS A 116 -5.44 -2.11 -0.54
CA HIS A 116 -6.46 -2.87 0.18
C HIS A 116 -6.62 -2.27 1.58
N VAL A 117 -7.81 -2.43 2.16
CA VAL A 117 -8.05 -2.03 3.54
C VAL A 117 -7.27 -2.93 4.48
N GLY A 118 -6.80 -2.36 5.59
CA GLY A 118 -6.10 -3.14 6.60
C GLY A 118 -5.28 -2.29 7.55
N PRO A 119 -5.02 -2.79 8.77
CA PRO A 119 -4.22 -2.07 9.74
C PRO A 119 -2.73 -2.17 9.41
N CYS A 120 -1.97 -1.18 9.84
CA CYS A 120 -0.52 -1.15 9.71
C CYS A 120 0.16 -0.56 10.94
N GLU A 121 1.41 -0.95 11.17
CA GLU A 121 2.25 -0.42 12.22
C GLU A 121 3.66 -0.17 11.69
N ILE A 122 4.29 0.91 12.15
CA ILE A 122 5.71 1.17 11.91
C ILE A 122 6.44 1.15 13.24
N TYR A 123 7.58 0.48 13.24
CA TYR A 123 8.50 0.38 14.36
C TYR A 123 9.85 0.95 13.99
N LEU A 124 10.50 1.59 14.97
CA LEU A 124 11.94 1.82 14.98
C LEU A 124 12.53 0.89 16.04
N ASP A 125 13.27 -0.12 15.58
CA ASP A 125 13.65 -1.30 16.36
C ASP A 125 12.42 -1.92 17.07
N ASP A 126 12.36 -1.84 18.40
CA ASP A 126 11.27 -2.37 19.21
C ASP A 126 10.19 -1.34 19.56
N LYS A 127 10.39 -0.06 19.21
CA LYS A 127 9.46 1.00 19.53
C LYS A 127 8.47 1.21 18.40
N MET A 128 7.18 0.96 18.67
CA MET A 128 6.10 1.38 17.78
C MET A 128 6.06 2.92 17.71
N VAL A 129 6.10 3.45 16.50
CA VAL A 129 6.11 4.91 16.23
C VAL A 129 4.92 5.35 15.38
N LEU A 130 4.20 4.41 14.77
CA LEU A 130 2.96 4.64 14.07
C LEU A 130 2.07 3.40 14.16
N HIS A 131 0.77 3.62 14.27
CA HIS A 131 -0.29 2.61 14.17
C HIS A 131 -1.47 3.25 13.43
N GLY A 132 -2.02 2.52 12.47
CA GLY A 132 -3.27 2.85 11.77
C GLY A 132 -4.20 1.64 11.77
N ASP A 133 -5.49 1.90 12.02
CA ASP A 133 -6.55 0.89 12.03
C ASP A 133 -6.97 0.52 10.58
N ASN A 134 -6.97 1.50 9.68
CA ASN A 134 -7.14 1.31 8.25
C ASN A 134 -6.20 2.22 7.44
N CYS A 135 -5.04 1.70 7.05
CA CYS A 135 -3.99 2.52 6.45
C CYS A 135 -4.28 2.99 5.02
N GLU A 136 -5.18 2.33 4.29
CA GLU A 136 -5.68 2.85 3.01
C GLU A 136 -6.47 4.14 3.19
N ASP A 137 -7.36 4.19 4.19
CA ASP A 137 -8.19 5.36 4.47
C ASP A 137 -7.41 6.48 5.18
N GLU A 138 -6.52 6.12 6.11
CA GLU A 138 -5.76 7.07 6.93
C GLU A 138 -4.61 7.72 6.16
N TYR A 139 -3.97 6.97 5.24
CA TYR A 139 -2.85 7.41 4.44
C TYR A 139 -3.17 7.19 2.95
N PRO A 140 -4.06 8.01 2.36
CA PRO A 140 -4.49 7.81 0.99
C PRO A 140 -3.32 7.99 0.01
N GLY A 141 -3.15 7.02 -0.88
CA GLY A 141 -2.28 7.14 -2.05
C GLY A 141 -3.02 7.70 -3.26
N GLY A 142 -2.35 7.74 -4.41
CA GLY A 142 -3.02 8.10 -5.68
C GLY A 142 -3.76 6.94 -6.33
N ASP A 143 -4.18 7.14 -7.57
CA ASP A 143 -4.81 6.08 -8.37
C ASP A 143 -3.79 5.00 -8.77
N VAL A 144 -4.31 3.82 -9.15
CA VAL A 144 -3.53 2.79 -9.85
C VAL A 144 -2.87 3.41 -11.10
N GLY A 145 -1.57 3.20 -11.23
CA GLY A 145 -0.69 3.75 -12.26
C GLY A 145 0.02 5.04 -11.85
N SER A 146 -0.36 5.64 -10.72
CA SER A 146 0.29 6.85 -10.21
C SER A 146 1.53 6.53 -9.38
N THR A 147 2.43 7.50 -9.31
CA THR A 147 3.61 7.48 -8.40
C THR A 147 3.31 8.15 -7.05
N VAL A 148 2.04 8.44 -6.76
CA VAL A 148 1.65 9.07 -5.50
C VAL A 148 1.59 8.00 -4.43
N THR A 149 2.41 8.17 -3.40
CA THR A 149 2.59 7.26 -2.27
C THR A 149 1.54 7.48 -1.19
N SER A 150 1.38 6.48 -0.33
CA SER A 150 0.77 6.65 0.98
C SER A 150 1.83 7.17 1.94
N ASP A 151 1.71 8.44 2.31
CA ASP A 151 2.68 9.14 3.15
C ASP A 151 2.31 9.02 4.64
N MET A 152 3.15 8.31 5.39
CA MET A 152 2.96 8.03 6.81
C MET A 152 3.91 8.87 7.67
N PRO A 153 3.41 9.74 8.57
CA PRO A 153 4.27 10.57 9.42
C PRO A 153 4.89 9.74 10.55
N VAL A 154 6.21 9.69 10.60
CA VAL A 154 6.96 8.86 11.56
C VAL A 154 7.78 9.75 12.50
N ASP A 155 7.65 9.50 13.81
CA ASP A 155 8.54 10.10 14.81
C ASP A 155 9.87 9.34 14.89
N TYR A 156 10.87 9.83 14.17
CA TYR A 156 12.22 9.26 14.15
C TYR A 156 13.07 9.55 15.39
N SER A 157 12.53 10.22 16.41
CA SER A 157 13.30 10.66 17.60
C SER A 157 13.97 9.54 18.39
N SER A 158 13.47 8.30 18.30
CA SER A 158 14.12 7.15 18.93
C SER A 158 15.29 6.57 18.15
N CYS A 159 15.47 6.94 16.88
CA CYS A 159 16.59 6.51 16.04
C CYS A 159 17.79 7.47 16.22
N THR A 160 18.34 7.50 17.44
CA THR A 160 19.52 8.33 17.75
C THR A 160 20.80 7.69 17.27
N GLU A 161 20.89 6.36 17.39
CA GLU A 161 21.92 5.52 16.77
C GLU A 161 21.35 4.88 15.50
N ASP A 162 22.18 4.12 14.78
CA ASP A 162 21.69 3.27 13.71
C ASP A 162 20.56 2.37 14.24
N CYS A 163 19.44 2.35 13.53
CA CYS A 163 18.24 1.60 13.91
C CYS A 163 17.65 0.90 12.68
N THR A 164 16.63 0.08 12.87
CA THR A 164 15.83 -0.49 11.77
C THR A 164 14.43 0.08 11.79
N LEU A 165 14.00 0.67 10.66
CA LEU A 165 12.58 0.90 10.43
C LEU A 165 11.94 -0.38 9.92
N THR A 166 10.84 -0.80 10.53
CA THR A 166 10.05 -1.93 10.05
C THR A 166 8.59 -1.52 9.93
N ILE A 167 8.02 -1.68 8.75
CA ILE A 167 6.57 -1.61 8.55
C ILE A 167 5.97 -3.01 8.52
N TYR A 168 4.85 -3.17 9.22
CA TYR A 168 3.97 -4.32 9.17
C TYR A 168 2.63 -3.85 8.61
N TRP A 169 2.15 -4.43 7.52
CA TRP A 169 0.82 -4.17 6.99
C TRP A 169 0.08 -5.48 6.79
N LEU A 170 -1.15 -5.53 7.29
CA LEU A 170 -2.04 -6.67 7.14
C LEU A 170 -3.21 -6.27 6.24
N ALA A 171 -3.17 -6.67 4.98
CA ALA A 171 -4.21 -6.34 4.00
C ALA A 171 -5.32 -7.38 3.98
N PHE A 172 -6.57 -6.91 3.86
CA PHE A 172 -7.76 -7.74 3.68
C PHE A 172 -8.26 -7.65 2.24
N GLN A 173 -8.04 -8.72 1.47
CA GLN A 173 -8.58 -8.86 0.11
C GLN A 173 -9.72 -9.87 0.12
N ASN A 174 -10.95 -9.40 0.34
CA ASN A 174 -12.09 -10.28 0.63
C ASN A 174 -11.78 -11.17 1.85
N ALA A 175 -11.85 -12.50 1.72
CA ALA A 175 -11.50 -13.44 2.78
C ALA A 175 -9.98 -13.60 2.98
N ASN A 176 -9.16 -13.15 2.03
CA ASN A 176 -7.72 -13.35 2.05
C ASN A 176 -7.03 -12.31 2.92
N TRP A 177 -6.13 -12.79 3.78
CA TRP A 177 -5.27 -11.96 4.61
C TRP A 177 -3.86 -12.02 4.03
N GLN A 178 -3.31 -10.88 3.65
CA GLN A 178 -1.97 -10.74 3.08
C GLN A 178 -1.09 -9.96 4.05
N ALA A 179 0.05 -10.53 4.42
CA ALA A 179 1.00 -9.86 5.31
C ALA A 179 2.18 -9.29 4.52
N TYR A 180 2.50 -8.02 4.78
CA TYR A 180 3.65 -7.32 4.21
C TYR A 180 4.57 -6.88 5.34
N ILE A 181 5.87 -7.10 5.12
CA ILE A 181 6.92 -6.68 6.04
C ILE A 181 8.05 -6.11 5.21
N ASN A 182 8.47 -4.88 5.51
CA ASN A 182 9.67 -4.27 4.94
C ASN A 182 10.55 -3.76 6.09
N CYS A 183 11.80 -4.20 6.11
CA CYS A 183 12.86 -3.68 6.96
C CYS A 183 13.76 -2.74 6.17
N VAL A 184 14.10 -1.61 6.81
CA VAL A 184 15.01 -0.62 6.26
C VAL A 184 16.00 -0.22 7.36
N PRO A 185 17.27 -0.64 7.26
CA PRO A 185 18.31 -0.13 8.16
C PRO A 185 18.48 1.37 7.94
N LEU A 186 18.54 2.14 9.02
CA LEU A 186 18.69 3.59 9.00
C LEU A 186 20.00 4.01 9.67
N THR A 187 20.58 5.08 9.17
CA THR A 187 21.65 5.81 9.85
C THR A 187 21.03 6.75 10.87
N GLY A 188 21.38 6.58 12.15
CA GLY A 188 20.83 7.38 13.24
C GLY A 188 21.22 8.85 13.18
N SER A 189 20.42 9.71 13.80
CA SER A 189 20.66 11.17 13.83
C SER A 189 21.96 11.58 14.56
N GLY A 190 22.45 10.76 15.48
CA GLY A 190 23.73 10.93 16.19
C GLY A 190 24.89 10.12 15.61
N SER A 191 24.63 9.27 14.61
CA SER A 191 25.64 8.41 14.00
C SER A 191 26.61 9.25 13.20
N THR A 192 27.87 9.33 13.66
CA THR A 192 28.93 10.00 12.92
C THR A 192 29.33 9.07 11.78
N THR A 193 28.85 9.34 10.57
CA THR A 193 29.21 8.58 9.38
C THR A 193 30.74 8.60 9.22
N THR A 194 31.42 7.52 9.61
CA THR A 194 32.72 7.21 9.03
C THR A 194 32.41 6.67 7.66
N SER A 195 32.20 7.58 6.71
CA SER A 195 32.23 7.26 5.29
C SER A 195 33.57 6.58 5.06
N THR A 196 33.56 5.28 4.79
CA THR A 196 34.73 4.58 4.29
C THR A 196 34.92 5.06 2.85
N SER A 197 35.43 6.28 2.71
CA SER A 197 36.10 6.70 1.49
C SER A 197 37.43 5.96 1.44
N THR A 198 37.55 5.08 0.46
CA THR A 198 38.81 4.51 0.01
C THR A 198 39.90 5.59 -0.02
N PRO A 199 41.08 5.39 0.58
CA PRO A 199 42.12 6.40 0.56
C PRO A 199 42.79 6.39 -0.81
N GLU A 200 42.44 7.34 -1.67
CA GLU A 200 43.32 7.73 -2.76
C GLU A 200 44.38 8.70 -2.21
N SER A 201 45.61 8.20 -2.19
CA SER A 201 46.79 8.87 -1.69
C SER A 201 47.06 10.20 -2.42
N SER A 202 47.13 11.26 -1.61
CA SER A 202 48.12 12.32 -1.63
C SER A 202 48.44 13.03 -2.97
N VAL A 203 48.03 14.31 -3.04
CA VAL A 203 48.98 15.38 -3.38
C VAL A 203 48.78 16.59 -2.46
N THR A 204 49.83 16.88 -1.72
CA THR A 204 50.08 18.09 -0.92
C THR A 204 50.35 19.27 -1.84
N SER A 205 49.73 20.45 -1.60
CA SER A 205 50.45 21.72 -1.32
C SER A 205 49.54 22.96 -1.29
N SER A 206 49.56 23.61 -0.13
CA SER A 206 49.76 25.04 0.10
C SER A 206 48.78 26.11 -0.43
N SER A 207 48.05 26.68 0.53
CA SER A 207 47.94 28.10 0.89
C SER A 207 48.23 29.17 -0.17
N THR A 208 47.31 30.14 -0.37
CA THR A 208 47.52 31.60 -0.21
C THR A 208 46.17 32.34 -0.30
N ALA A 209 45.98 33.35 0.56
CA ALA A 209 44.86 34.29 0.58
C ALA A 209 45.22 35.59 -0.17
N ALA A 210 44.26 36.20 -0.86
CA ALA A 210 44.12 37.65 -1.19
C ALA A 210 42.95 37.76 -2.20
N GLU A 211 41.83 38.39 -1.86
CA GLU A 211 41.52 39.83 -1.83
C GLU A 211 40.75 40.25 -3.09
N ALA A 212 39.74 41.08 -2.86
CA ALA A 212 38.72 41.51 -3.80
C ALA A 212 39.28 42.52 -4.81
N GLU A 213 38.75 42.48 -6.04
CA GLU A 213 38.71 43.68 -6.88
C GLU A 213 37.48 43.68 -7.79
N THR A 214 36.75 44.78 -7.68
CA THR A 214 35.61 45.21 -8.49
C THR A 214 36.10 45.64 -9.88
N THR A 215 35.39 45.28 -10.96
CA THR A 215 35.52 46.00 -12.23
C THR A 215 34.19 45.98 -12.99
N GLU A 216 33.82 47.15 -13.50
CA GLU A 216 32.55 47.49 -14.14
C GLU A 216 32.38 47.02 -15.60
N VAL A 217 31.10 47.09 -16.00
CA VAL A 217 30.39 46.85 -17.27
C VAL A 217 31.05 47.45 -18.53
N PRO A 218 30.69 46.96 -19.74
CA PRO A 218 29.65 47.67 -20.49
C PRO A 218 28.65 46.80 -21.28
N SER A 219 27.47 47.38 -21.48
CA SER A 219 26.32 46.92 -22.27
C SER A 219 26.64 46.43 -23.67
N THR A 220 25.87 45.46 -24.18
CA THR A 220 25.51 45.34 -25.61
C THR A 220 24.16 44.62 -25.77
N ASP A 221 23.44 45.04 -26.81
CA ASP A 221 22.03 44.93 -27.14
C ASP A 221 21.34 43.56 -27.19
N ALA A 222 20.01 43.63 -27.01
CA ALA A 222 19.01 42.62 -27.29
C ALA A 222 18.92 42.25 -28.78
N PRO A 223 18.29 41.09 -29.08
CA PRO A 223 17.08 41.16 -29.90
C PRO A 223 15.90 40.35 -29.35
N SER A 224 14.71 40.97 -29.45
CA SER A 224 13.38 40.38 -29.29
C SER A 224 13.22 39.05 -30.02
N THR A 225 12.60 38.08 -29.35
CA THR A 225 11.95 36.93 -30.01
C THR A 225 10.45 37.03 -29.78
N GLU A 226 9.72 37.14 -30.89
CA GLU A 226 8.26 37.14 -30.95
C GLU A 226 7.68 35.83 -30.39
N THR A 227 6.69 35.97 -29.51
CA THR A 227 5.86 34.86 -29.04
C THR A 227 4.72 34.67 -30.04
N GLN A 228 4.74 33.57 -30.80
CA GLN A 228 3.60 33.17 -31.63
C GLN A 228 2.54 32.51 -30.73
N THR A 229 1.39 33.17 -30.65
CA THR A 229 0.14 32.63 -30.13
C THR A 229 -0.32 31.49 -31.04
N THR A 230 -0.54 30.30 -30.49
CA THR A 230 -1.21 29.19 -31.18
C THR A 230 -2.59 29.01 -30.56
N ASP A 231 -3.61 29.07 -31.42
CA ASP A 231 -5.03 28.93 -31.09
C ASP A 231 -5.37 27.57 -30.46
N ALA A 232 -6.19 27.64 -29.41
CA ALA A 232 -6.83 26.50 -28.76
C ALA A 232 -8.11 26.10 -29.54
N PRO A 233 -8.39 24.80 -29.73
CA PRO A 233 -9.70 24.39 -30.19
C PRO A 233 -10.67 24.27 -28.99
N GLU A 234 -11.74 25.07 -29.03
CA GLU A 234 -12.97 24.88 -28.26
C GLU A 234 -13.52 23.47 -28.49
N THR A 235 -13.81 22.75 -27.40
CA THR A 235 -14.67 21.56 -27.42
C THR A 235 -15.91 21.87 -26.60
N GLU A 236 -17.05 21.83 -27.26
CA GLU A 236 -18.37 22.08 -26.69
C GLU A 236 -18.72 21.08 -25.57
N ALA A 237 -19.21 21.63 -24.46
CA ALA A 237 -19.86 20.90 -23.39
C ALA A 237 -21.32 20.61 -23.77
N PRO A 238 -21.84 19.39 -23.57
CA PRO A 238 -23.28 19.19 -23.56
C PRO A 238 -23.86 19.53 -22.17
N ILE A 239 -24.93 20.32 -22.25
CA ILE A 239 -25.72 20.92 -21.19
C ILE A 239 -26.44 19.86 -20.35
N ALA A 240 -26.44 20.08 -19.03
CA ALA A 240 -27.29 19.38 -18.07
C ALA A 240 -28.76 19.81 -18.24
N THR A 241 -29.65 18.82 -18.44
CA THR A 241 -31.09 19.01 -18.26
C THR A 241 -31.55 18.18 -17.08
N THR A 242 -31.79 18.88 -15.98
CA THR A 242 -32.62 18.44 -14.86
C THR A 242 -34.08 18.39 -15.32
N GLU A 243 -34.76 17.26 -15.16
CA GLU A 243 -36.21 17.25 -15.05
C GLU A 243 -36.63 16.30 -13.92
N ALA A 244 -37.43 16.84 -13.02
CA ALA A 244 -37.95 16.18 -11.84
C ALA A 244 -39.40 15.71 -12.08
N THR A 245 -39.71 14.57 -11.47
CA THR A 245 -41.05 14.17 -10.99
C THR A 245 -42.12 13.77 -12.03
N ALA A 246 -42.44 12.48 -12.06
CA ALA A 246 -43.82 12.01 -12.16
C ALA A 246 -43.97 10.67 -11.42
N ALA A 247 -44.64 10.71 -10.27
CA ALA A 247 -45.20 9.54 -9.62
C ALA A 247 -46.43 9.07 -10.41
N LEU A 248 -46.60 7.75 -10.58
CA LEU A 248 -47.92 7.09 -10.78
C LEU A 248 -47.83 5.59 -10.46
N SER A 249 -48.41 5.25 -9.30
CA SER A 249 -49.36 4.17 -9.02
C SER A 249 -49.15 2.74 -9.54
N THR A 250 -48.96 1.84 -8.56
CA THR A 250 -49.65 0.56 -8.31
C THR A 250 -50.17 -0.26 -9.51
N THR A 251 -49.67 -1.48 -9.65
CA THR A 251 -50.52 -2.64 -9.98
C THR A 251 -50.03 -3.87 -9.22
N ASP A 252 -50.95 -4.39 -8.43
CA ASP A 252 -50.92 -5.64 -7.69
C ASP A 252 -50.80 -6.83 -8.65
N ALA A 253 -49.84 -7.71 -8.40
CA ALA A 253 -49.81 -9.04 -9.01
C ALA A 253 -49.30 -10.04 -7.97
N GLN A 254 -50.21 -10.37 -7.06
CA GLN A 254 -50.27 -11.61 -6.32
C GLN A 254 -49.87 -12.81 -7.20
N LEU A 255 -48.72 -13.42 -6.90
CA LEU A 255 -48.41 -14.78 -7.33
C LEU A 255 -48.31 -15.71 -6.13
N THR A 256 -49.09 -16.75 -6.28
CA THR A 256 -49.55 -17.76 -5.35
C THR A 256 -48.42 -18.68 -4.92
N VAL A 257 -48.38 -18.98 -3.63
CA VAL A 257 -47.51 -20.00 -3.02
C VAL A 257 -48.08 -21.39 -3.32
N ALA A 258 -47.24 -22.31 -3.80
CA ALA A 258 -47.45 -23.76 -3.70
C ALA A 258 -46.09 -24.48 -3.54
N PRO A 259 -46.05 -25.62 -2.83
CA PRO A 259 -44.89 -26.03 -2.02
C PRO A 259 -43.88 -26.85 -2.82
N SER A 260 -42.59 -26.63 -2.54
CA SER A 260 -41.52 -27.51 -3.00
C SER A 260 -41.25 -28.57 -1.94
N THR A 261 -41.43 -29.82 -2.35
CA THR A 261 -41.13 -31.05 -1.64
C THR A 261 -39.65 -31.17 -1.29
N GLU A 262 -39.40 -31.59 -0.05
CA GLU A 262 -38.10 -32.02 0.45
C GLU A 262 -37.55 -33.22 -0.34
N THR A 263 -36.26 -33.17 -0.64
CA THR A 263 -35.43 -34.38 -0.76
C THR A 263 -34.11 -34.13 -0.04
N ASP A 264 -34.00 -34.74 1.12
CA ASP A 264 -32.76 -34.94 1.89
C ASP A 264 -31.66 -35.49 0.99
N THR A 265 -30.51 -34.80 0.93
CA THR A 265 -29.23 -35.45 0.61
C THR A 265 -28.20 -35.09 1.68
N LYS A 266 -28.06 -36.05 2.59
CA LYS A 266 -27.20 -36.06 3.76
C LYS A 266 -25.73 -36.19 3.35
N CYS A 267 -24.95 -35.12 3.48
CA CYS A 267 -23.48 -35.19 3.42
C CYS A 267 -22.93 -35.49 4.82
N ASN A 268 -22.33 -36.67 4.99
CA ASN A 268 -21.70 -37.12 6.23
C ASN A 268 -20.36 -36.38 6.45
N ALA A 269 -20.34 -35.39 7.34
CA ALA A 269 -19.10 -34.87 7.91
C ALA A 269 -18.66 -35.73 9.10
N ARG A 270 -17.47 -36.34 8.99
CA ARG A 270 -16.86 -37.20 10.01
C ARG A 270 -16.22 -36.34 11.11
N ALA A 271 -16.87 -36.25 12.27
CA ALA A 271 -16.30 -35.60 13.45
C ALA A 271 -15.00 -36.30 13.90
N ARG A 272 -13.87 -35.59 13.86
CA ARG A 272 -12.61 -36.02 14.49
C ARG A 272 -12.72 -35.79 16.00
N ARG A 273 -12.78 -36.89 16.77
CA ARG A 273 -12.69 -36.84 18.24
C ARG A 273 -11.27 -36.47 18.67
N LEU A 274 -11.15 -35.37 19.39
CA LEU A 274 -10.01 -35.04 20.23
C LEU A 274 -9.84 -36.14 21.28
N HIS A 275 -8.68 -36.80 21.31
CA HIS A 275 -8.28 -37.67 22.41
C HIS A 275 -7.89 -36.79 23.60
N GLN A 276 -8.65 -36.88 24.69
CA GLN A 276 -8.20 -36.42 25.99
C GLN A 276 -6.99 -37.26 26.43
N LYS A 277 -5.90 -36.58 26.76
CA LYS A 277 -4.70 -37.16 27.34
C LYS A 277 -4.94 -37.29 28.84
N SER A 278 -5.15 -38.51 29.32
CA SER A 278 -5.21 -38.81 30.75
C SER A 278 -3.82 -38.70 31.36
N THR A 279 -3.67 -37.82 32.35
CA THR A 279 -2.55 -37.76 33.27
C THR A 279 -2.80 -38.74 34.41
N THR A 280 -1.82 -39.58 34.76
CA THR A 280 -1.77 -40.28 36.05
C THR A 280 -0.31 -40.45 36.44
N ASP A 281 -0.09 -40.29 37.75
CA ASP A 281 1.15 -40.24 38.54
C ASP A 281 2.32 -41.15 38.13
#